data_AF-A0A527GE67-F1
#
_entry.id   AF-A0A527GE67-F1
#
_cell.length_a   1.000
_cell.length_b   1.000
_cell.length_c   1.000
_cell.angle_alpha   90.00
_cell.angle_beta   90.00
_cell.angle_gamma   90.00
#
_symmetry.space_group_name_H-M   'P 1'
#
loop_
_entity.id
_entity.type
_entity.pdbx_description
1 polymer ?
#
loop_
_entity_poly.entity_id
_entity_poly.type
_entity_poly.pdbx_seq_one_letter_code
_entity_poly.pdbx_strand_id
1 'polypeptide(L)' 'RYSVDASRHHRWARGDWQLLGFMLDPRSGVPALSRWKMIDNLRRSLTPIFWVMAAIAGWTLLPFTQAAQWQALLIL' A
#
# COMPACT_ATOMS: atom_id res chain seq x y z
N ARG A 1 -7.12 22.63 6.39
CA ARG A 1 -5.73 22.13 6.25
C ARG A 1 -5.75 20.63 5.96
N TYR A 2 -6.30 19.80 6.87
CA TYR A 2 -6.52 18.35 6.64
C TYR A 2 -7.22 17.98 5.31
N SER A 3 -8.30 18.67 4.94
CA SER A 3 -9.04 18.40 3.69
C SER A 3 -8.20 18.60 2.41
N VAL A 4 -7.26 19.54 2.44
CA VAL A 4 -6.35 19.82 1.32
C VAL A 4 -5.31 18.70 1.21
N ASP A 5 -4.76 18.26 2.34
CA ASP A 5 -3.78 17.18 2.39
C ASP A 5 -4.40 15.84 1.99
N ALA A 6 -5.60 15.54 2.48
CA ALA A 6 -6.38 14.37 2.07
C ALA A 6 -6.66 14.38 0.56
N SER A 7 -7.03 15.54 0.00
CA SER A 7 -7.26 15.70 -1.44
C SER A 7 -5.98 15.50 -2.26
N ARG A 8 -4.81 15.94 -1.76
CA ARG A 8 -3.51 15.69 -2.41
C ARG A 8 -3.17 14.21 -2.40
N HIS A 9 -3.30 13.55 -1.25
CA HIS A 9 -3.07 12.10 -1.13
C HIS A 9 -3.97 11.30 -2.06
N HIS A 10 -5.25 11.65 -2.18
CA HIS A 10 -6.17 10.97 -3.08
C HIS A 10 -5.78 11.14 -4.55
N ARG A 11 -5.34 12.33 -4.96
CA ARG A 11 -4.83 12.57 -6.33
C ARG A 11 -3.55 11.79 -6.62
N TRP A 12 -2.62 11.73 -5.67
CA TRP A 12 -1.38 10.97 -5.81
C TRP A 12 -1.63 9.48 -5.91
N ALA A 13 -2.43 8.92 -5.00
CA ALA A 13 -2.80 7.51 -5.05
C ALA A 13 -3.45 7.17 -6.40
N ARG A 14 -4.42 7.97 -6.87
CA ARG A 14 -5.05 7.76 -8.18
C ARG A 14 -4.04 7.74 -9.33
N GLY A 15 -3.06 8.65 -9.32
CA GLY A 15 -1.98 8.67 -10.30
C GLY A 15 -1.12 7.40 -10.27
N ASP A 16 -0.77 6.92 -9.09
CA ASP A 16 0.03 5.69 -8.93
C ASP A 16 -0.71 4.46 -9.48
N TRP A 17 -2.02 4.37 -9.28
CA TRP A 17 -2.86 3.28 -9.82
C TRP A 17 -2.99 3.33 -11.36
N GLN A 18 -2.97 4.52 -11.97
CA GLN A 18 -2.98 4.65 -13.44
C GLN A 18 -1.70 4.11 -14.08
N LEU A 19 -0.58 4.15 -13.34
CA LEU A 19 0.73 3.68 -13.83
C LEU A 19 0.85 2.15 -13.87
N LEU A 20 -0.10 1.40 -13.29
CA LEU A 20 -0.08 -0.06 -13.24
C LEU A 20 0.11 -0.71 -14.62
N GLY A 21 -0.58 -0.21 -15.64
CA GLY A 21 -0.47 -0.74 -17.00
C GLY A 21 0.97 -0.72 -17.51
N PHE A 22 1.69 0.38 -17.26
CA PHE A 22 3.09 0.52 -17.66
C PHE A 22 4.06 -0.33 -16.82
N MET A 23 3.72 -0.58 -15.55
CA MET A 23 4.51 -1.45 -14.66
C MET A 23 4.41 -2.92 -15.10
N LEU A 24 3.20 -3.37 -15.45
CA LEU A 24 2.91 -4.76 -15.80
C LEU A 24 3.21 -5.09 -17.26
N ASP A 25 3.21 -4.10 -18.15
CA ASP A 25 3.55 -4.31 -19.56
C ASP A 25 5.07 -4.31 -19.76
N PRO A 26 5.71 -5.44 -20.12
CA PRO A 26 7.14 -5.51 -20.40
C PRO A 26 7.54 -4.71 -21.65
N ARG A 27 6.59 -4.40 -22.55
CA ARG A 27 6.81 -3.69 -23.81
C ARG A 27 6.69 -2.17 -23.70
N SER A 28 6.36 -1.64 -22.52
CA SER A 28 6.18 -0.20 -22.31
C SER A 28 7.44 0.66 -22.51
N GLY A 29 8.61 0.05 -22.74
CA GLY A 29 9.88 0.77 -22.92
C GLY A 29 10.38 1.48 -21.67
N VAL A 30 9.69 1.32 -20.54
CA VAL A 30 10.06 1.96 -19.27
C VAL A 30 11.31 1.30 -18.70
N PRO A 31 12.40 2.06 -18.44
CA PRO A 31 13.60 1.53 -17.82
C PRO A 31 13.31 0.86 -16.48
N ALA A 32 14.09 -0.18 -16.14
CA ALA A 32 13.92 -0.93 -14.89
C ALA A 32 13.94 -0.03 -13.64
N LEU A 33 14.83 0.99 -13.62
CA LEU A 33 14.90 1.95 -12.52
C LEU A 33 13.62 2.79 -12.37
N SER A 34 13.00 3.20 -13.48
CA SER A 34 11.74 3.94 -13.47
C SER A 34 10.59 3.05 -13.01
N ARG A 35 10.55 1.79 -13.46
CA ARG A 35 9.58 0.79 -12.95
C ARG A 35 9.70 0.59 -11.45
N TRP A 36 10.93 0.49 -10.93
CA TRP A 36 11.17 0.35 -9.50
C TRP A 36 10.62 1.53 -8.71
N LYS A 37 10.84 2.78 -9.19
CA LYS A 37 10.25 3.98 -8.56
C LYS A 37 8.73 3.96 -8.58
N MET A 38 8.13 3.47 -9.67
CA MET A 38 6.68 3.36 -9.79
C MET A 38 6.12 2.33 -8.79
N ILE A 39 6.77 1.18 -8.65
CA ILE A 39 6.40 0.15 -7.67
C ILE A 39 6.54 0.70 -6.24
N ASP A 40 7.62 1.44 -5.95
CA ASP A 40 7.81 2.07 -4.64
C ASP A 40 6.72 3.08 -4.30
N ASN A 41 6.32 3.92 -5.27
CA ASN A 41 5.18 4.83 -5.11
C ASN A 41 3.88 4.09 -4.83
N LEU A 42 3.59 3.03 -5.61
CA LEU A 42 2.38 2.23 -5.41
C LEU A 42 2.39 1.55 -4.05
N ARG A 43 3.54 1.03 -3.60
CA ARG A 43 3.72 0.44 -2.26
C ARG A 43 3.27 1.43 -1.19
N ARG A 44 3.62 2.71 -1.30
CA ARG A 44 3.22 3.74 -0.32
C ARG A 44 1.69 3.86 -0.16
N SER A 45 0.93 3.69 -1.24
CA SER A 45 -0.54 3.71 -1.19
C SER A 45 -1.12 2.41 -0.61
N LEU A 46 -0.43 1.29 -0.79
CA LEU A 46 -0.85 -0.04 -0.38
C LEU A 46 -0.48 -0.38 1.06
N THR A 47 0.66 0.11 1.57
CA THR A 47 1.12 -0.16 2.94
C THR A 47 0.03 0.05 3.99
N PRO A 48 -0.66 1.21 4.08
CA PRO A 48 -1.70 1.39 5.10
C PRO A 48 -2.88 0.45 4.90
N ILE A 49 -3.23 0.10 3.67
CA ILE A 49 -4.32 -0.84 3.35
C ILE A 49 -3.96 -2.24 3.85
N PHE A 50 -2.77 -2.74 3.53
CA PHE A 50 -2.31 -4.04 3.99
C PHE A 50 -2.17 -4.11 5.50
N TRP A 51 -1.76 -3.02 6.15
CA TRP A 51 -1.64 -2.96 7.59
C TRP A 51 -3.01 -3.12 8.29
N VAL A 52 -4.04 -2.43 7.78
CA VAL A 52 -5.43 -2.58 8.27
C VAL A 52 -5.96 -3.98 7.98
N MET A 53 -5.75 -4.51 6.77
CA MET A 53 -6.18 -5.87 6.43
C MET A 53 -5.49 -6.92 7.29
N ALA A 54 -4.19 -6.76 7.57
CA ALA A 54 -3.44 -7.64 8.45
C ALA A 54 -3.95 -7.60 9.89
N ALA A 55 -4.31 -6.41 10.40
CA ALA A 55 -4.94 -6.27 11.71
C ALA A 55 -6.29 -7.00 11.77
N ILE A 56 -7.17 -6.76 10.79
CA ILE A 56 -8.47 -7.43 10.68
C ILE A 56 -8.30 -8.95 10.59
N ALA A 57 -7.39 -9.43 9.75
CA ALA A 57 -7.09 -10.85 9.60
C ALA A 57 -6.61 -11.48 10.92
N GLY A 58 -5.73 -10.80 11.66
CA GLY A 58 -5.27 -11.27 12.96
C GLY A 58 -6.41 -11.45 13.96
N TRP A 59 -7.29 -10.45 14.09
CA TRP A 59 -8.41 -10.51 15.03
C TRP A 59 -9.55 -11.46 14.62
N THR A 60 -9.66 -11.79 13.33
CA THR A 60 -10.72 -12.68 12.82
C THR A 60 -10.30 -14.14 12.73
N LEU A 61 -9.01 -14.40 12.50
CA LEU A 61 -8.51 -15.76 12.21
C LEU A 61 -7.75 -16.39 13.39
N LEU A 62 -7.23 -15.59 14.33
CA LEU A 62 -6.42 -16.08 15.44
C LEU A 62 -7.18 -16.05 16.77
N PRO A 63 -6.86 -16.95 17.72
CA PRO A 63 -7.34 -16.81 19.09
C PRO A 63 -6.77 -15.54 19.75
N PHE A 64 -7.45 -15.05 20.79
CA PHE A 64 -7.20 -13.72 21.39
C PHE A 64 -5.73 -13.45 21.71
N THR A 65 -5.03 -14.40 22.35
CA THR A 65 -3.64 -14.21 22.74
C THR A 65 -2.72 -14.02 21.53
N GLN A 66 -2.92 -14.83 20.49
CA GLN A 66 -2.14 -14.76 19.25
C GLN A 66 -2.51 -13.51 18.44
N ALA A 67 -3.78 -13.12 18.42
CA ALA A 67 -4.23 -11.87 17.78
C ALA A 67 -3.60 -10.64 18.45
N ALA A 68 -3.51 -10.62 19.79
CA ALA A 68 -2.86 -9.54 20.53
C ALA A 68 -1.35 -9.48 20.26
N GLN A 69 -0.66 -10.63 20.23
CA GLN A 69 0.76 -10.71 19.85
C GLN A 69 0.99 -10.23 18.42
N TRP A 70 0.15 -10.67 17.48
CA TRP A 70 0.17 -10.23 16.09
C TRP A 70 -0.02 -8.72 15.95
N GLN A 71 -1.01 -8.16 16.65
CA GLN A 71 -1.25 -6.73 16.67
C GLN A 71 -0.07 -5.95 17.24
N ALA A 72 0.58 -6.46 18.30
CA ALA A 72 1.77 -5.84 18.86
C ALA A 72 2.94 -5.86 17.85
N LEU A 73 3.14 -6.98 17.14
CA LEU A 73 4.16 -7.08 16.09
C LEU A 73 3.91 -6.14 14.91
N LEU A 74 2.65 -5.88 14.54
CA LEU A 74 2.35 -4.93 13.47
C LEU A 74 2.71 -3.48 13.85
N ILE A 75 2.59 -3.13 15.14
CA ILE A 75 2.82 -1.78 15.69
C ILE A 75 4.31 -1.46 15.91
N LEU A 76 5.11 -2.48 16.24
CA LEU A 76 6.56 -2.36 16.46
C LEU A 76 7.32 -2.09 15.16
#